data_AF-A0A950K675-F1
#
_entry.id   AF-A0A950K675-F1
#
_cell.length_a   1.000
_cell.length_b   1.000
_cell.length_c   1.000
_cell.angle_alpha   90.00
_cell.angle_beta   90.00
_cell.angle_gamma   90.00
#
_symmetry.space_group_name_H-M   'P 1'
#
loop_
_entity.id
_entity.type
_entity.pdbx_description
1 polymer ?
#
loop_
_entity_poly.entity_id
_entity_poly.type
_entity_poly.pdbx_seq_one_letter_code
_entity_poly.pdbx_strand_id
1 'polypeptide(L)'
;MIRLASLAVALLCVAAGRPDDNPWLVFEGGDGVGKGKHIVLLSGDEEYRSEETMPQLGKILSKHHGFKCTVLFAINRKSGEIDPNTVDNIPGMEAIDGADLVIMALRFRNLPDDQMKH
;
A
#
# COMPACT_ATOMS: atom_id res chain seq x y z
N MET A 1 -7.41 60.27 -7.15
CA MET A 1 -6.43 59.68 -6.22
C MET A 1 -6.92 58.29 -5.82
N ILE A 2 -6.54 57.26 -6.57
CA ILE A 2 -6.95 55.86 -6.33
C ILE A 2 -5.74 55.15 -5.73
N ARG A 3 -5.84 54.72 -4.46
CA ARG A 3 -4.81 53.89 -3.81
C ARG A 3 -5.08 52.44 -4.16
N LEU A 4 -4.30 51.89 -5.08
CA LEU A 4 -4.20 50.46 -5.36
C LEU A 4 -3.57 49.77 -4.15
N ALA A 5 -4.35 49.01 -3.39
CA ALA A 5 -3.82 48.11 -2.37
C ALA A 5 -3.45 46.79 -3.05
N SER A 6 -2.15 46.56 -3.22
CA SER A 6 -1.59 45.35 -3.82
C SER A 6 -1.85 44.13 -2.91
N LEU A 7 -2.75 43.25 -3.33
CA LEU A 7 -2.98 41.96 -2.68
C LEU A 7 -1.90 40.97 -3.15
N ALA A 8 -0.85 40.79 -2.35
CA ALA A 8 0.15 39.75 -2.58
C ALA A 8 -0.43 38.39 -2.16
N VAL A 9 -0.94 37.62 -3.13
CA VAL A 9 -1.31 36.22 -2.92
C VAL A 9 -0.01 35.41 -2.88
N ALA A 10 0.42 35.03 -1.67
CA ALA A 10 1.51 34.08 -1.50
C ALA A 10 1.04 32.70 -1.97
N LEU A 11 1.58 32.23 -3.10
CA LEU A 11 1.36 30.89 -3.60
C LEU A 11 2.07 29.90 -2.65
N LEU A 12 1.34 29.33 -1.68
CA LEU A 12 1.84 28.18 -0.92
C LEU A 12 1.92 27.01 -1.90
N CYS A 13 3.10 26.75 -2.44
CA CYS A 13 3.41 25.48 -3.09
C CYS A 13 3.34 24.38 -2.04
N VAL A 14 2.18 23.73 -1.91
CA VAL A 14 2.09 22.45 -1.23
C VAL A 14 2.97 21.49 -2.04
N ALA A 15 4.15 21.18 -1.51
CA ALA A 15 4.97 20.10 -2.04
C ALA A 15 4.23 18.79 -1.78
N ALA A 16 3.33 18.42 -2.70
CA ALA A 16 2.83 17.06 -2.77
C ALA A 16 4.06 16.18 -3.01
N GLY A 17 4.42 15.36 -2.01
CA GLY A 17 5.47 14.36 -2.16
C GLY A 17 5.15 13.54 -3.41
N ARG A 18 6.18 13.23 -4.22
CA ARG A 18 6.00 12.29 -5.32
C ARG A 18 5.41 10.99 -4.74
N PRO A 19 4.39 10.39 -5.38
CA PRO A 19 4.01 9.04 -5.02
C PRO A 19 5.27 8.17 -5.07
N ASP A 20 5.42 7.31 -4.08
CA ASP A 20 6.49 6.34 -4.09
C ASP A 20 6.30 5.44 -5.33
N ASP A 21 7.35 5.21 -6.12
CA ASP A 21 7.28 4.37 -7.34
C ASP A 21 7.20 2.87 -6.99
N ASN A 22 6.87 2.56 -5.74
CA ASN A 22 6.77 1.22 -5.24
C ASN A 22 5.54 0.50 -5.83
N PRO A 23 5.65 -0.78 -6.20
CA PRO A 23 4.55 -1.57 -6.76
C PRO A 23 3.56 -2.07 -5.69
N TRP A 24 3.37 -1.33 -4.58
CA TRP A 24 2.45 -1.65 -3.49
C TRP A 24 1.72 -0.40 -2.99
N LEU A 25 0.66 -0.61 -2.20
CA LEU A 25 -0.09 0.49 -1.58
C LEU A 25 0.25 0.62 -0.11
N VAL A 26 0.34 1.86 0.38
CA VAL A 26 0.40 2.18 1.80
C VAL A 26 -0.76 3.09 2.17
N PHE A 27 -1.57 2.64 3.12
CA PHE A 27 -2.56 3.46 3.79
C PHE A 27 -2.02 3.82 5.17
N GLU A 28 -1.72 5.10 5.36
CA GLU A 28 -1.22 5.59 6.64
C GLU A 28 -2.21 5.33 7.78
N GLY A 29 -1.66 4.99 8.94
CA GLY A 29 -2.45 4.82 10.16
C GLY A 29 -2.97 6.15 10.71
N GLY A 30 -3.76 6.05 11.76
CA GLY A 30 -4.40 7.20 12.40
C GLY A 30 -4.76 6.92 13.84
N ASP A 31 -5.69 7.71 14.37
CA ASP A 31 -6.25 7.45 15.69
C ASP A 31 -7.21 6.26 15.67
N GLY A 32 -7.28 5.50 16.76
CA GLY A 32 -8.11 4.31 16.89
C GLY A 32 -7.39 3.17 17.61
N VAL A 33 -8.06 2.01 17.67
CA VAL A 33 -7.52 0.80 18.33
C VAL A 33 -6.26 0.26 17.64
N GLY A 34 -6.07 0.58 16.36
CA GLY A 34 -4.91 0.22 15.56
C GLY A 34 -3.80 1.26 15.54
N LYS A 35 -3.89 2.33 16.34
CA LYS A 35 -2.87 3.39 16.37
C LYS A 35 -1.51 2.80 16.71
N GLY A 36 -0.53 3.09 15.84
CA GLY A 36 0.84 2.60 15.99
C GLY A 36 1.03 1.11 15.66
N LYS A 37 0.00 0.46 15.11
CA LYS A 37 0.04 -0.93 14.64
C LYS A 37 0.10 -1.01 13.13
N HIS A 38 0.83 -1.99 12.61
CA HIS A 38 1.03 -2.20 11.17
C HIS A 38 0.48 -3.56 10.73
N ILE A 39 -0.39 -3.54 9.73
CA ILE A 39 -0.93 -4.73 9.06
C ILE A 39 -0.38 -4.79 7.64
N VAL A 40 0.15 -5.95 7.26
CA VAL A 40 0.52 -6.24 5.87
C VAL A 40 -0.53 -7.16 5.27
N LEU A 41 -1.05 -6.81 4.09
CA LEU A 41 -2.06 -7.55 3.35
C LEU A 41 -1.43 -8.09 2.07
N LEU A 42 -1.38 -9.41 1.92
CA LEU A 42 -0.78 -10.08 0.77
C LEU A 42 -1.87 -10.50 -0.22
N SER A 43 -1.80 -9.95 -1.44
CA SER A 43 -2.63 -10.32 -2.58
C SER A 43 -1.85 -11.20 -3.56
N GLY A 44 -2.51 -12.28 -3.99
CA GLY A 44 -1.97 -13.25 -4.94
C GLY A 44 -2.92 -14.43 -5.14
N ASP A 45 -4.21 -14.22 -4.95
CA ASP A 45 -5.28 -15.17 -5.28
C ASP A 45 -6.00 -14.66 -6.53
N GLU A 46 -5.94 -15.47 -7.59
CA GLU A 46 -6.54 -15.19 -8.89
C GLU A 46 -8.04 -15.50 -8.98
N GLU A 47 -8.56 -16.38 -8.13
CA GLU A 47 -9.96 -16.82 -8.17
C GLU A 47 -10.89 -15.75 -7.58
N TYR A 48 -10.47 -15.15 -6.47
CA TYR A 48 -11.29 -14.23 -5.69
C TYR A 48 -10.88 -12.75 -5.85
N ARG A 49 -10.00 -12.46 -6.81
CA ARG A 49 -9.56 -11.09 -7.15
C ARG A 49 -9.05 -10.33 -5.93
N SER A 50 -8.12 -10.96 -5.21
CA SER A 50 -7.54 -10.41 -4.00
C SER A 50 -6.91 -9.02 -4.21
N GLU A 51 -6.46 -8.73 -5.44
CA GLU A 51 -5.86 -7.46 -5.84
C GLU A 51 -6.84 -6.28 -5.80
N GLU A 52 -8.15 -6.55 -5.83
CA GLU A 52 -9.18 -5.52 -5.60
C GLU A 52 -9.67 -5.49 -4.14
N THR A 53 -9.82 -6.67 -3.55
CA THR A 53 -10.38 -6.81 -2.20
C THR A 53 -9.42 -6.28 -1.13
N MET A 54 -8.12 -6.62 -1.22
CA MET A 54 -7.12 -6.25 -0.21
C MET A 54 -6.92 -4.73 -0.10
N PRO A 55 -6.87 -3.94 -1.20
CA PRO A 55 -6.85 -2.47 -1.11
C PRO A 55 -8.06 -1.89 -0.38
N GLN A 56 -9.27 -2.38 -0.65
CA GLN A 56 -10.46 -1.87 0.03
C GLN A 56 -10.45 -2.23 1.51
N LEU A 57 -10.06 -3.46 1.85
CA LEU A 57 -9.91 -3.88 3.25
C LEU A 57 -8.87 -3.04 3.99
N GLY A 58 -7.67 -2.87 3.41
CA GLY A 58 -6.61 -2.04 3.98
C GLY A 58 -7.05 -0.60 4.20
N LYS A 59 -7.78 -0.02 3.24
CA LYS A 59 -8.36 1.32 3.37
C LYS A 59 -9.38 1.40 4.51
N ILE A 60 -10.26 0.41 4.68
CA ILE A 60 -11.24 0.37 5.77
C ILE A 60 -10.52 0.27 7.12
N LEU A 61 -9.54 -0.64 7.24
CA LEU A 61 -8.76 -0.84 8.46
C LEU A 61 -7.99 0.43 8.87
N SER A 62 -7.37 1.10 7.90
CA SER A 62 -6.71 2.39 8.13
C SER A 62 -7.71 3.48 8.53
N LYS A 63 -8.76 3.69 7.75
CA LYS A 63 -9.67 4.83 7.93
C LYS A 63 -10.56 4.73 9.16
N HIS A 64 -10.99 3.53 9.53
CA HIS A 64 -11.95 3.35 10.62
C HIS A 64 -11.31 2.87 11.91
N HIS A 65 -10.11 2.26 11.85
CA HIS A 65 -9.49 1.65 13.02
C HIS A 65 -8.07 2.16 13.29
N GLY A 66 -7.48 2.95 12.40
CA GLY A 66 -6.20 3.64 12.64
C GLY A 66 -4.95 2.78 12.38
N PHE A 67 -5.09 1.58 11.84
CA PHE A 67 -3.95 0.75 11.46
C PHE A 67 -3.19 1.36 10.28
N LYS A 68 -1.85 1.32 10.32
CA LYS A 68 -1.08 1.42 9.07
C LYS A 68 -1.33 0.13 8.29
N CYS A 69 -1.65 0.24 7.01
CA CYS A 69 -1.85 -0.93 6.15
C CYS A 69 -0.96 -0.86 4.92
N THR A 70 -0.18 -1.91 4.67
CA THR A 70 0.59 -2.07 3.43
C THR A 70 -0.03 -3.22 2.63
N VAL A 71 -0.38 -3.01 1.37
CA VAL A 71 -0.95 -4.04 0.49
C VAL A 71 0.07 -4.39 -0.58
N LEU A 72 0.56 -5.64 -0.55
CA LEU A 72 1.50 -6.18 -1.52
C LEU A 72 0.75 -7.01 -2.56
N PHE A 73 1.23 -6.98 -3.80
CA PHE A 73 0.59 -7.63 -4.94
C PHE A 73 1.53 -8.61 -5.63
N ALA A 74 0.95 -9.60 -6.29
CA ALA A 74 1.62 -10.34 -7.35
C ALA A 74 1.90 -9.40 -8.53
N ILE A 75 3.17 -9.24 -8.91
CA ILE A 75 3.59 -8.30 -9.96
C ILE A 75 4.31 -9.05 -11.08
N ASN A 76 3.80 -8.91 -12.30
CA ASN A 76 4.47 -9.45 -13.47
C ASN A 76 5.82 -8.75 -13.69
N ARG A 77 6.93 -9.50 -13.62
CA ARG A 77 8.28 -8.91 -13.74
C ARG A 77 8.56 -8.25 -15.09
N LYS A 78 7.84 -8.64 -16.16
CA LYS A 78 8.06 -8.12 -17.51
C LYS A 78 7.27 -6.85 -17.77
N SER A 79 5.97 -6.84 -17.42
CA SER A 79 5.12 -5.66 -17.64
C SER A 79 5.16 -4.66 -16.49
N GLY A 80 5.50 -5.11 -15.28
CA GLY A 80 5.40 -4.30 -14.06
C GLY A 80 3.97 -4.14 -13.54
N GLU A 81 3.01 -4.82 -14.15
CA GLU A 81 1.59 -4.73 -13.78
C GLU A 81 1.23 -5.71 -12.67
N ILE A 82 0.16 -5.39 -11.93
CA ILE A 82 -0.49 -6.33 -11.02
C ILE A 82 -1.08 -7.47 -11.84
N ASP A 83 -0.62 -8.69 -11.58
CA ASP A 83 -1.03 -9.89 -12.28
C ASP A 83 -1.18 -11.03 -11.28
N PRO A 84 -2.40 -11.42 -10.91
CA PRO A 84 -2.63 -12.46 -9.91
C PRO A 84 -2.16 -13.85 -10.38
N ASN A 85 -1.92 -14.04 -11.68
CA ASN A 85 -1.32 -15.27 -12.21
C ASN A 85 0.20 -15.35 -12.01
N THR A 86 0.85 -14.26 -11.60
CA THR A 86 2.29 -14.29 -11.27
C THR A 86 2.51 -14.99 -9.94
N VAL A 87 2.88 -16.27 -9.98
CA VAL A 87 3.00 -17.12 -8.79
C VAL A 87 4.28 -16.90 -7.98
N ASP A 88 5.28 -16.24 -8.54
CA ASP A 88 6.66 -16.27 -8.04
C ASP A 88 7.23 -14.88 -7.74
N ASN A 89 6.41 -13.83 -7.70
CA ASN A 89 6.88 -12.46 -7.46
C ASN A 89 5.86 -11.60 -6.69
N ILE A 90 6.19 -11.29 -5.44
CA ILE A 90 5.50 -10.27 -4.64
C ILE A 90 6.60 -9.34 -4.08
N PRO A 91 6.88 -8.19 -4.71
CA PRO A 91 7.84 -7.23 -4.17
C PRO A 91 7.35 -6.58 -2.87
N GLY A 92 8.27 -6.18 -1.99
CA GLY A 92 7.97 -5.49 -0.72
C GLY A 92 7.76 -6.41 0.48
N MET A 93 8.10 -7.71 0.37
CA MET A 93 7.91 -8.71 1.44
C MET A 93 8.65 -8.35 2.74
N GLU A 94 9.72 -7.56 2.67
CA GLU A 94 10.42 -7.02 3.84
C GLU A 94 9.54 -6.16 4.76
N ALA A 95 8.38 -5.69 4.28
CA ALA A 95 7.39 -5.02 5.12
C ALA A 95 6.80 -5.96 6.20
N ILE A 96 6.89 -7.28 6.03
CA ILE A 96 6.40 -8.28 6.97
C ILE A 96 7.24 -8.30 8.26
N ASP A 97 8.55 -8.07 8.17
CA ASP A 97 9.50 -8.15 9.30
C ASP A 97 9.09 -7.26 10.49
N GLY A 98 8.39 -6.16 10.23
CA GLY A 98 7.91 -5.20 11.23
C GLY A 98 6.40 -5.19 11.44
N ALA A 99 5.65 -6.11 10.81
CA ALA A 99 4.19 -6.13 10.90
C ALA A 99 3.71 -6.72 12.23
N ASP A 100 2.66 -6.15 12.80
CA ASP A 100 1.95 -6.73 13.95
C ASP A 100 0.98 -7.84 13.53
N LEU A 101 0.54 -7.84 12.26
CA LEU A 101 -0.36 -8.83 11.67
C LEU A 101 -0.14 -8.94 10.16
N VAL A 102 -0.24 -10.15 9.64
CA VAL A 102 -0.32 -10.42 8.19
C VAL A 102 -1.68 -11.02 7.85
N ILE A 103 -2.35 -10.47 6.84
CA ILE A 103 -3.57 -11.02 6.23
C ILE A 103 -3.20 -11.55 4.86
N MET A 104 -3.45 -12.83 4.59
CA MET A 104 -3.03 -13.48 3.36
C MET A 104 -4.23 -13.94 2.53
N ALA A 105 -4.30 -13.47 1.28
CA ALA A 105 -5.15 -14.02 0.24
C ALA A 105 -4.25 -14.44 -0.93
N LEU A 106 -3.57 -15.58 -0.73
CA LEU A 106 -2.57 -16.13 -1.62
C LEU A 106 -3.00 -17.51 -2.10
N ARG A 107 -2.78 -17.81 -3.39
CA ARG A 107 -3.06 -19.12 -3.97
C ARG A 107 -1.90 -19.61 -4.83
N PHE A 108 -1.42 -20.83 -4.57
CA PHE A 108 -0.35 -21.50 -5.34
C PHE A 108 0.91 -20.66 -5.55
N ARG A 109 1.29 -19.81 -4.58
CA ARG A 109 2.53 -19.04 -4.69
C ARG A 109 3.75 -19.95 -4.54
N ASN A 110 4.78 -19.66 -5.32
CA ASN A 110 6.09 -20.28 -5.27
C ASN A 110 7.15 -19.17 -5.32
N LEU A 111 7.14 -18.33 -4.29
CA LEU A 111 8.05 -17.18 -4.22
C LEU A 111 9.49 -17.68 -4.01
N PRO A 112 10.49 -16.96 -4.52
CA PRO A 112 11.89 -17.27 -4.28
C PRO A 112 12.28 -17.10 -2.81
N ASP A 113 13.35 -17.77 -2.37
CA ASP A 113 13.80 -17.81 -0.97
C ASP A 113 14.04 -16.42 -0.37
N ASP A 114 14.50 -15.45 -1.17
CA ASP A 114 14.73 -14.08 -0.75
C ASP A 114 13.44 -13.32 -0.42
N GLN A 115 12.30 -13.70 -1.00
CA GLN A 115 10.98 -13.21 -0.61
C GLN A 115 10.34 -14.05 0.50
N MET A 116 10.56 -15.37 0.50
CA MET A 116 9.98 -16.30 1.50
C MET A 116 10.59 -16.20 2.89
N LYS A 117 11.81 -15.65 3.04
CA LYS A 117 12.50 -15.53 4.33
C LYS A 117 11.87 -14.51 5.30
N HIS A 118 10.96 -13.68 4.80
CA HIS A 118 10.30 -12.58 5.52
C HIS A 118 9.02 -13.06 6.20
#